data_AF-A0A951F6Y3-F1
#
_entry.id   AF-A0A951F6Y3-F1
#
_cell.length_a   1.000
_cell.length_b   1.000
_cell.length_c   1.000
_cell.angle_alpha   90.00
_cell.angle_beta   90.00
_cell.angle_gamma   90.00
#
_symmetry.space_group_name_H-M   'P 1'
#
loop_
_entity.id
_entity.type
_entity.pdbx_description
1 polymer ?
#
loop_
_entity_poly.entity_id
_entity_poly.type
_entity_poly.pdbx_seq_one_letter_code
_entity_poly.pdbx_strand_id
1 'polypeptide(L)'
;MDTVFITGLLVNTVKLADLLLLAEQQKRLQEWSEAATIRMDDFRPLAWFQALRTPRASKILLLIGVLEFAVVGLIAGGVQAIAGETARREQLFQILALVLSGAFIPFIVRRAGPRTMQWLLGDSEKPLRFIRRFLGLLGLGFAAFGLYEAILWVFFHGNRDWFAFSEAVFESRSREHFLLLGGLTLCWPFFTFFWIVMQVGGLALWCIVFLAVAELVLKFLRACAWRIVEYNKGAFAAITLIVTAVVGIVDFLLKSRHPK
;
A
#
# COMPACT_ATOMS: atom_id res chain seq x y z
N MET A 1 -27.13 -3.60 -20.65
CA MET A 1 -28.11 -4.70 -20.66
C MET A 1 -27.68 -5.82 -19.71
N ASP A 2 -26.39 -6.16 -19.68
CA ASP A 2 -25.83 -7.27 -18.89
C ASP A 2 -26.11 -7.20 -17.39
N THR A 3 -26.08 -6.00 -16.80
CA THR A 3 -26.40 -5.79 -15.38
C THR A 3 -27.85 -6.12 -15.03
N VAL A 4 -28.81 -5.82 -15.91
CA VAL A 4 -30.23 -6.13 -15.68
C VAL A 4 -30.46 -7.64 -15.80
N PHE A 5 -29.80 -8.29 -16.76
CA PHE A 5 -29.86 -9.74 -16.94
C PHE A 5 -29.26 -10.50 -15.75
N ILE A 6 -28.06 -10.12 -15.29
CA ILE A 6 -27.41 -10.73 -14.11
C ILE A 6 -28.27 -10.55 -12.85
N THR A 7 -28.87 -9.36 -12.69
CA THR A 7 -29.77 -9.09 -11.55
C THR A 7 -31.02 -9.96 -11.64
N GLY A 8 -31.64 -10.09 -12.82
CA GLY A 8 -32.79 -10.96 -13.04
C GLY A 8 -32.49 -12.45 -12.80
N LEU A 9 -31.29 -12.90 -13.20
CA LEU A 9 -30.84 -14.28 -12.97
C LEU A 9 -30.65 -14.56 -11.46
N LEU A 10 -30.00 -13.64 -10.73
CA LEU A 10 -29.81 -13.73 -9.28
C LEU A 10 -31.14 -13.74 -8.53
N VAL A 11 -32.11 -12.93 -8.96
CA VAL A 11 -33.46 -12.90 -8.39
C VAL A 11 -34.20 -14.22 -8.55
N ASN A 12 -34.12 -14.81 -9.75
CA ASN A 12 -34.78 -16.09 -10.01
C ASN A 12 -34.11 -17.25 -9.28
N THR A 13 -32.78 -17.22 -9.09
CA THR A 13 -32.08 -18.24 -8.28
C THR A 13 -32.45 -18.14 -6.81
N VAL A 14 -32.59 -16.93 -6.26
CA VAL A 14 -33.06 -16.74 -4.88
C VAL A 14 -34.50 -17.24 -4.70
N LYS A 15 -35.42 -16.91 -5.62
CA LYS A 15 -36.79 -17.44 -5.59
C LYS A 15 -36.85 -18.96 -5.72
N LEU A 16 -36.01 -19.54 -6.58
CA LEU A 16 -35.94 -20.99 -6.75
C LEU A 16 -35.42 -21.66 -5.48
N ALA A 17 -34.40 -21.08 -4.83
CA ALA A 17 -33.90 -21.58 -3.55
C ALA A 17 -34.99 -21.52 -2.47
N ASP A 18 -35.79 -20.45 -2.43
CA ASP A 18 -36.87 -20.31 -1.45
C ASP A 18 -38.00 -21.34 -1.64
N LEU A 19 -38.28 -21.73 -2.89
CA LEU A 19 -39.24 -22.79 -3.22
C LEU A 19 -38.69 -24.20 -2.96
N LEU A 20 -37.37 -24.38 -3.04
CA LEU A 20 -36.72 -25.68 -2.87
C LEU A 20 -36.32 -25.99 -1.42
N LEU A 21 -36.14 -24.97 -0.59
CA LEU A 21 -35.69 -25.13 0.79
C LEU A 21 -36.85 -25.57 1.70
N LEU A 22 -36.65 -26.67 2.42
CA LEU A 22 -37.58 -27.10 3.48
C LEU A 22 -37.51 -26.11 4.67
N ALA A 23 -38.60 -25.98 5.43
CA ALA A 23 -38.67 -25.09 6.59
C ALA A 23 -37.52 -25.29 7.60
N GLU A 24 -37.05 -26.53 7.78
CA GLU A 24 -35.90 -26.82 8.64
C GLU A 24 -34.58 -26.29 8.06
N GLN A 25 -34.41 -26.32 6.74
CA GLN A 25 -33.23 -25.75 6.06
C GLN A 25 -33.26 -24.22 6.11
N GLN A 26 -34.42 -23.59 5.96
CA GLN A 26 -34.58 -22.15 6.15
C GLN A 26 -34.19 -21.72 7.56
N LYS A 27 -34.63 -22.46 8.60
CA LYS A 27 -34.25 -22.20 9.99
C LYS A 27 -32.73 -22.32 10.22
N ARG A 28 -32.09 -23.37 9.70
CA ARG A 28 -30.62 -23.52 9.80
C ARG A 28 -29.87 -22.38 9.10
N LEU A 29 -30.35 -21.96 7.94
CA LEU A 29 -29.74 -20.87 7.18
C LEU A 29 -29.88 -19.52 7.89
N GLN A 30 -31.00 -19.30 8.58
CA GLN A 30 -31.21 -18.15 9.47
C GLN A 30 -30.24 -18.19 10.66
N GLU A 31 -30.16 -19.30 11.40
CA GLU A 31 -29.25 -19.45 12.54
C GLU A 31 -27.78 -19.21 12.13
N TRP A 32 -27.38 -19.73 10.95
CA TRP A 32 -26.04 -19.49 10.40
C TRP A 32 -25.82 -18.02 10.04
N SER A 33 -26.82 -17.35 9.45
CA SER A 33 -26.74 -15.93 9.08
C SER A 33 -26.66 -15.03 10.31
N GLU A 34 -27.42 -15.34 11.36
CA GLU A 34 -27.37 -14.65 12.65
C GLU A 34 -25.99 -14.83 13.30
N ALA A 35 -25.48 -16.06 13.38
CA ALA A 35 -24.15 -16.35 13.91
C ALA A 35 -23.04 -15.66 13.10
N ALA A 36 -23.16 -15.65 11.77
CA ALA A 36 -22.21 -14.97 10.89
C ALA A 36 -22.24 -13.45 11.10
N THR A 37 -23.43 -12.86 11.26
CA THR A 37 -23.61 -11.42 11.53
C THR A 37 -22.93 -11.03 12.84
N ILE A 38 -23.16 -11.80 13.92
CA ILE A 38 -22.51 -11.58 15.22
C ILE A 38 -20.99 -11.66 15.08
N ARG A 39 -20.45 -12.68 14.40
CA ARG A 39 -19.00 -12.78 14.17
C ARG A 39 -18.47 -11.60 13.36
N MET A 40 -19.19 -11.14 12.35
CA MET A 40 -18.78 -9.97 11.55
C MET A 40 -18.78 -8.67 12.37
N ASP A 41 -19.61 -8.56 13.42
CA ASP A 41 -19.61 -7.41 14.35
C ASP A 41 -18.33 -7.31 15.19
N ASP A 42 -17.74 -8.46 15.50
CA ASP A 42 -16.46 -8.55 16.20
C ASP A 42 -15.26 -8.28 15.28
N PHE A 43 -15.40 -8.52 13.97
CA PHE A 43 -14.37 -8.16 12.99
C PHE A 43 -14.33 -6.66 12.78
N ARG A 44 -13.30 -6.02 13.37
CA ARG A 44 -12.96 -4.61 13.13
C ARG A 44 -11.60 -4.52 12.43
N PRO A 45 -11.53 -4.71 11.09
CA PRO A 45 -10.26 -4.72 10.36
C PRO A 45 -9.41 -3.47 10.63
N LEU A 46 -10.05 -2.29 10.72
CA LEU A 46 -9.35 -1.04 11.03
C LEU A 46 -8.69 -1.02 12.41
N ALA A 47 -9.21 -1.78 13.39
CA ALA A 47 -8.58 -1.91 14.70
C ALA A 47 -7.26 -2.68 14.64
N TRP A 48 -7.09 -3.60 13.67
CA TRP A 48 -5.82 -4.31 13.48
C TRP A 48 -4.69 -3.39 13.05
N PHE A 49 -5.01 -2.26 12.40
CA PHE A 49 -4.02 -1.24 12.09
C PHE A 49 -3.42 -0.62 13.37
N GLN A 50 -4.15 -0.59 14.48
CA GLN A 50 -3.62 -0.12 15.76
C GLN A 50 -2.47 -1.01 16.26
N ALA A 51 -2.45 -2.30 15.91
CA ALA A 51 -1.35 -3.19 16.27
C ALA A 51 -0.02 -2.79 15.61
N LEU A 52 -0.08 -2.17 14.42
CA LEU A 52 1.11 -1.66 13.71
C LEU A 52 1.76 -0.45 14.41
N ARG A 53 1.04 0.22 15.31
CA ARG A 53 1.56 1.34 16.10
C ARG A 53 2.51 0.90 17.22
N THR A 54 2.49 -0.39 17.57
CA THR A 54 3.35 -0.86 18.66
C THR A 54 4.83 -0.65 18.27
N PRO A 55 5.71 -0.24 19.20
CA PRO A 55 7.13 -0.08 18.91
C PRO A 55 7.77 -1.36 18.37
N ARG A 56 7.23 -2.53 18.74
CA ARG A 56 7.63 -3.83 18.21
C ARG A 56 7.24 -3.99 16.75
N ALA A 57 5.98 -3.72 16.38
CA ALA A 57 5.53 -3.79 15.00
C ALA A 57 6.27 -2.79 14.09
N SER A 58 6.49 -1.56 14.55
CA SER A 58 7.29 -0.58 13.80
C SER A 58 8.72 -1.06 13.53
N LYS A 59 9.36 -1.72 14.50
CA LYS A 59 10.69 -2.34 14.30
C LYS A 59 10.63 -3.50 13.30
N ILE A 60 9.63 -4.36 13.40
CA ILE A 60 9.45 -5.49 12.45
C ILE A 60 9.24 -4.95 11.03
N LEU A 61 8.38 -3.95 10.86
CA LEU A 61 8.17 -3.30 9.57
C LEU A 61 9.46 -2.72 8.99
N LEU A 62 10.27 -2.04 9.81
CA LEU A 62 11.58 -1.53 9.37
C LEU A 62 12.53 -2.66 8.96
N LEU A 63 12.54 -3.78 9.68
CA LEU A 63 13.34 -4.96 9.30
C LEU A 63 12.87 -5.56 7.99
N ILE A 64 11.56 -5.60 7.73
CA ILE A 64 11.00 -6.04 6.45
C ILE A 64 11.48 -5.11 5.33
N GLY A 65 11.40 -3.79 5.52
CA GLY A 65 11.90 -2.83 4.52
C GLY A 65 13.40 -2.94 4.25
N VAL A 66 14.20 -3.27 5.27
CA VAL A 66 15.63 -3.57 5.11
C VAL A 66 15.85 -4.84 4.30
N LEU A 67 15.10 -5.91 4.61
CA LEU A 67 15.18 -7.18 3.87
C LEU A 67 14.78 -6.99 2.41
N GLU A 68 13.69 -6.29 2.16
CA GLU A 68 13.21 -5.94 0.82
C GLU A 68 14.29 -5.17 0.03
N PHE A 69 14.88 -4.14 0.64
CA PHE A 69 15.98 -3.38 0.02
C PHE A 69 17.15 -4.30 -0.38
N ALA A 70 17.55 -5.22 0.49
CA ALA A 70 18.61 -6.16 0.20
C ALA A 70 18.24 -7.11 -0.96
N VAL A 71 17.00 -7.63 -0.97
CA VAL A 71 16.51 -8.50 -2.04
C VAL A 71 16.46 -7.78 -3.37
N VAL A 72 15.90 -6.55 -3.42
CA VAL A 72 15.85 -5.74 -4.65
C VAL A 72 17.27 -5.46 -5.15
N GLY A 73 18.21 -5.12 -4.28
CA GLY A 73 19.61 -4.92 -4.65
C GLY A 73 20.27 -6.17 -5.23
N LEU A 74 20.04 -7.34 -4.63
CA LEU A 74 20.56 -8.63 -5.13
C LEU A 74 19.96 -9.00 -6.50
N ILE A 75 18.65 -8.80 -6.68
CA ILE A 75 17.98 -9.08 -7.95
C ILE A 75 18.50 -8.14 -9.04
N ALA A 76 18.61 -6.85 -8.76
CA ALA A 76 19.13 -5.86 -9.72
C ALA A 76 20.55 -6.22 -10.15
N GLY A 77 21.44 -6.54 -9.20
CA GLY A 77 22.80 -6.97 -9.51
C GLY A 77 22.86 -8.30 -10.27
N GLY A 78 21.98 -9.25 -9.95
CA GLY A 78 21.88 -10.54 -10.65
C GLY A 78 21.42 -10.40 -12.10
N VAL A 79 20.38 -9.61 -12.34
CA VAL A 79 19.87 -9.30 -13.70
C VAL A 79 20.97 -8.66 -14.54
N GLN A 80 21.70 -7.70 -13.97
CA GLN A 80 22.80 -7.03 -14.63
C GLN A 80 23.98 -7.96 -14.94
N ALA A 81 24.34 -8.85 -14.03
CA ALA A 81 25.40 -9.84 -14.27
C ALA A 81 25.04 -10.81 -15.40
N ILE A 82 23.77 -11.21 -15.50
CA ILE A 82 23.26 -12.10 -16.56
C ILE A 82 23.20 -11.39 -17.91
N ALA A 83 22.80 -10.11 -17.94
CA ALA A 83 22.71 -9.33 -19.16
C ALA A 83 24.07 -9.16 -19.87
N GLY A 84 25.19 -9.41 -19.18
CA GLY A 84 26.54 -9.26 -19.75
C GLY A 84 26.91 -7.81 -20.11
N GLU A 85 26.02 -6.86 -19.81
CA GLU A 85 26.12 -5.45 -20.19
C GLU A 85 26.94 -4.61 -19.20
N THR A 86 27.25 -5.11 -18.01
CA THR A 86 27.87 -4.24 -17.01
C THR A 86 29.37 -4.06 -17.20
N ALA A 87 29.77 -2.80 -17.40
CA ALA A 87 31.10 -2.33 -17.04
C ALA A 87 31.35 -2.66 -15.56
N ARG A 88 32.48 -3.31 -15.25
CA ARG A 88 32.96 -3.68 -13.88
C ARG A 88 32.78 -2.58 -12.82
N ARG A 89 32.69 -1.32 -13.25
CA ARG A 89 32.46 -0.12 -12.44
C ARG A 89 31.07 -0.06 -11.80
N GLU A 90 30.01 -0.43 -12.51
CA GLU A 90 28.64 -0.38 -11.97
C GLU A 90 28.43 -1.39 -10.86
N GLN A 91 28.97 -2.60 -11.01
CA GLN A 91 28.95 -3.62 -9.97
C GLN A 91 29.70 -3.15 -8.71
N LEU A 92 30.85 -2.48 -8.87
CA LEU A 92 31.60 -1.91 -7.75
C LEU A 92 30.79 -0.81 -7.04
N PHE A 93 30.09 0.04 -7.79
CA PHE A 93 29.20 1.05 -7.23
C PHE A 93 28.07 0.41 -6.42
N GLN A 94 27.42 -0.63 -6.96
CA GLN A 94 26.35 -1.34 -6.26
C GLN A 94 26.82 -2.03 -4.99
N ILE A 95 28.01 -2.65 -5.02
CA ILE A 95 28.60 -3.25 -3.82
C ILE A 95 28.89 -2.16 -2.79
N LEU A 96 29.49 -1.03 -3.19
CA LEU A 96 29.76 0.10 -2.30
C LEU A 96 28.46 0.65 -1.70
N ALA A 97 27.46 0.87 -2.53
CA ALA A 97 26.10 1.25 -2.15
C ALA A 97 25.49 0.29 -1.13
N LEU A 98 25.65 -1.02 -1.32
CA LEU A 98 25.11 -2.03 -0.41
C LEU A 98 25.87 -2.07 0.91
N VAL A 99 27.20 -1.91 0.89
CA VAL A 99 28.03 -1.81 2.10
C VAL A 99 27.70 -0.55 2.89
N LEU A 100 27.62 0.61 2.23
CA LEU A 100 27.24 1.88 2.86
C LEU A 100 25.83 1.78 3.45
N SER A 101 24.86 1.25 2.70
CA SER A 101 23.52 0.98 3.23
C SER A 101 23.57 0.08 4.46
N GLY A 102 24.34 -1.01 4.39
CA GLY A 102 24.59 -1.97 5.46
C GLY A 102 25.06 -1.31 6.76
N ALA A 103 26.05 -0.43 6.65
CA ALA A 103 26.63 0.28 7.78
C ALA A 103 25.62 1.22 8.48
N PHE A 104 24.65 1.76 7.75
CA PHE A 104 23.65 2.70 8.27
C PHE A 104 22.36 2.06 8.77
N ILE A 105 22.07 0.80 8.40
CA ILE A 105 20.89 0.06 8.88
C ILE A 105 20.74 0.10 10.42
N PRO A 106 21.78 -0.14 11.25
CA PRO A 106 21.63 -0.09 12.70
C PRO A 106 21.15 1.27 13.21
N PHE A 107 21.63 2.36 12.62
CA PHE A 107 21.20 3.71 12.96
C PHE A 107 19.74 3.96 12.56
N ILE A 108 19.37 3.53 11.35
CA ILE A 108 18.01 3.64 10.82
C ILE A 108 17.03 2.87 11.72
N VAL A 109 17.30 1.59 12.00
CA VAL A 109 16.41 0.71 12.77
C VAL A 109 16.32 1.12 14.24
N ARG A 110 17.41 1.61 14.85
CA ARG A 110 17.43 1.93 16.29
C ARG A 110 16.96 3.34 16.61
N ARG A 111 17.16 4.32 15.73
CA ARG A 111 16.99 5.75 16.07
C ARG A 111 16.03 6.49 15.16
N ALA A 112 16.33 6.62 13.87
CA ALA A 112 15.58 7.48 12.96
C ALA A 112 14.25 6.83 12.51
N GLY A 113 14.28 5.55 12.16
CA GLY A 113 13.14 4.79 11.66
C GLY A 113 11.97 4.76 12.64
N PRO A 114 12.15 4.31 13.90
CA PRO A 114 11.04 4.21 14.85
C PRO A 114 10.33 5.54 15.11
N ARG A 115 11.07 6.64 15.21
CA ARG A 115 10.50 7.98 15.40
C ARG A 115 9.68 8.42 14.19
N THR A 116 10.20 8.19 13.00
CA THR A 116 9.52 8.54 11.74
C THR A 116 8.27 7.70 11.55
N MET A 117 8.34 6.39 11.85
CA MET A 117 7.19 5.50 11.81
C MET A 117 6.12 5.88 12.84
N GLN A 118 6.51 6.23 14.06
CA GLN A 118 5.59 6.73 15.08
C GLN A 118 4.92 8.05 14.64
N TRP A 119 5.66 8.96 14.03
CA TRP A 119 5.09 10.19 13.48
C TRP A 119 4.13 9.90 12.33
N LEU A 120 4.50 9.01 11.41
CA LEU A 120 3.71 8.63 10.24
C LEU A 120 2.40 7.94 10.66
N LEU A 121 2.48 6.98 11.60
CA LEU A 121 1.37 6.15 12.07
C LEU A 121 0.63 6.73 13.28
N GLY A 122 1.08 7.86 13.84
CA GLY A 122 0.61 8.40 15.12
C GLY A 122 -0.89 8.69 15.18
N ASP A 123 -1.50 9.08 14.06
CA ASP A 123 -2.91 9.50 13.96
C ASP A 123 -3.72 8.61 13.01
N SER A 124 -3.42 7.32 13.01
CA SER A 124 -3.96 6.37 12.03
C SER A 124 -5.48 6.18 12.06
N GLU A 125 -6.16 6.66 13.09
CA GLU A 125 -7.63 6.69 13.15
C GLU A 125 -8.25 7.45 11.97
N LYS A 126 -7.50 8.40 11.38
CA LYS A 126 -7.92 9.12 10.18
C LYS A 126 -6.97 8.79 9.03
N PRO A 127 -7.32 7.90 8.09
CA PRO A 127 -6.43 7.49 7.00
C PRO A 127 -5.94 8.67 6.15
N LEU A 128 -6.76 9.72 6.01
CA LEU A 128 -6.36 10.97 5.32
C LEU A 128 -5.17 11.68 6.00
N ARG A 129 -5.05 11.63 7.33
CA ARG A 129 -3.90 12.22 8.04
C ARG A 129 -2.62 11.44 7.76
N PHE A 130 -2.71 10.10 7.74
CA PHE A 130 -1.60 9.25 7.32
C PHE A 130 -1.16 9.56 5.89
N ILE A 131 -2.11 9.60 4.94
CA ILE A 131 -1.84 9.92 3.53
C ILE A 131 -1.16 11.29 3.41
N ARG A 132 -1.66 12.32 4.09
CA ARG A 132 -1.04 13.66 4.09
C ARG A 132 0.39 13.64 4.62
N ARG A 133 0.66 12.95 5.72
CA ARG A 133 2.01 12.82 6.30
C ARG A 133 2.94 12.06 5.36
N PHE A 134 2.46 10.97 4.76
CA PHE A 134 3.21 10.16 3.81
C PHE A 134 3.55 10.95 2.53
N LEU A 135 2.59 11.67 1.95
CA LEU A 135 2.82 12.55 0.81
C LEU A 135 3.78 13.70 1.14
N GLY A 136 3.68 14.27 2.35
CA GLY A 136 4.63 15.29 2.82
C GLY A 136 6.05 14.75 2.94
N LEU A 137 6.21 13.53 3.45
CA LEU A 137 7.52 12.86 3.53
C LEU A 137 8.08 12.54 2.14
N LEU A 138 7.24 12.01 1.24
CA LEU A 138 7.59 11.74 -0.15
C LEU A 138 8.05 13.02 -0.84
N GLY A 139 7.29 14.11 -0.72
CA GLY A 139 7.64 15.41 -1.28
C GLY A 139 8.96 15.96 -0.71
N LEU A 140 9.18 15.82 0.60
CA LEU A 140 10.43 16.23 1.24
C LEU A 140 11.63 15.43 0.72
N GLY A 141 11.48 14.12 0.54
CA GLY A 141 12.56 13.29 -0.02
C GLY A 141 12.87 13.62 -1.47
N PHE A 142 11.85 13.82 -2.31
CA PHE A 142 12.04 14.29 -3.68
C PHE A 142 12.70 15.68 -3.74
N ALA A 143 12.31 16.60 -2.85
CA ALA A 143 12.94 17.92 -2.77
C ALA A 143 14.40 17.83 -2.32
N ALA A 144 14.71 17.00 -1.33
CA ALA A 144 16.08 16.78 -0.86
C ALA A 144 16.96 16.14 -1.94
N PHE A 145 16.42 15.13 -2.64
CA PHE A 145 17.10 14.48 -3.76
C PHE A 145 17.31 15.45 -4.92
N GLY A 146 16.28 16.20 -5.31
CA GLY A 146 16.37 17.22 -6.37
C GLY A 146 17.36 18.34 -6.02
N LEU A 147 17.43 18.76 -4.75
CA LEU A 147 18.42 19.73 -4.30
C LEU A 147 19.84 19.16 -4.38
N TYR A 148 20.04 17.90 -3.97
CA TYR A 148 21.32 17.21 -4.10
C TYR A 148 21.76 17.13 -5.57
N GLU A 149 20.88 16.68 -6.47
CA GLU A 149 21.13 16.65 -7.91
C GLU A 149 21.44 18.04 -8.47
N ALA A 150 20.70 19.08 -8.06
CA ALA A 150 20.95 20.46 -8.48
C ALA A 150 22.32 20.97 -8.01
N ILE A 151 22.71 20.66 -6.76
CA ILE A 151 24.04 21.00 -6.23
C ILE A 151 25.12 20.33 -7.08
N LEU A 152 24.99 19.02 -7.32
CA LEU A 152 25.92 18.30 -8.18
C LEU A 152 26.00 18.91 -9.58
N TRP A 153 24.86 19.21 -10.20
CA TRP A 153 24.82 19.84 -11.53
C TRP A 153 25.57 21.18 -11.57
N VAL A 154 25.40 22.04 -10.55
CA VAL A 154 26.12 23.32 -10.43
C VAL A 154 27.63 23.10 -10.27
N PHE A 155 28.04 22.13 -9.44
CA PHE A 155 29.46 21.87 -9.19
C PHE A 155 30.19 21.23 -10.39
N PHE A 156 29.51 20.41 -11.18
CA PHE A 156 30.13 19.61 -12.25
C PHE A 156 29.92 20.17 -13.67
N HIS A 157 29.57 21.46 -13.77
CA HIS A 157 29.39 22.25 -14.99
C HIS A 157 28.26 21.73 -15.92
N GLY A 158 27.23 22.56 -16.10
CA GLY A 158 25.95 22.26 -16.76
C GLY A 158 25.96 21.99 -18.27
N ASN A 159 26.95 21.23 -18.77
CA ASN A 159 27.09 20.88 -20.19
C ASN A 159 27.11 19.36 -20.45
N ARG A 160 26.80 18.53 -19.44
CA ARG A 160 26.62 17.08 -19.60
C ARG A 160 25.16 16.70 -19.37
N ASP A 161 24.69 15.71 -20.11
CA ASP A 161 23.35 15.16 -19.96
C ASP A 161 23.12 14.66 -18.53
N TRP A 162 21.93 14.93 -18.00
CA TRP A 162 21.52 14.63 -16.62
C TRP A 162 21.80 13.16 -16.22
N PHE A 163 21.69 12.23 -17.16
CA PHE A 163 21.91 10.80 -16.95
C PHE A 163 23.36 10.35 -17.14
N ALA A 164 24.20 11.11 -17.86
CA ALA A 164 25.63 10.81 -18.05
C ALA A 164 26.48 11.12 -16.80
N PHE A 165 25.85 11.69 -15.77
CA PHE A 165 26.51 12.11 -14.54
C PHE A 165 27.03 10.94 -13.69
N SER A 166 26.27 9.85 -13.58
CA SER A 166 26.69 8.64 -12.83
C SER A 166 27.92 7.98 -13.46
N GLU A 167 28.03 8.03 -14.79
CA GLU A 167 29.20 7.53 -15.54
C GLU A 167 30.40 8.46 -15.37
N ALA A 168 30.18 9.78 -15.40
CA ALA A 168 31.20 10.81 -15.21
C ALA A 168 31.89 10.73 -13.84
N VAL A 169 31.17 10.29 -12.80
CA VAL A 169 31.76 10.00 -11.48
C VAL A 169 32.94 9.06 -11.66
N PHE A 170 32.86 8.00 -12.47
CA PHE A 170 33.92 6.99 -12.55
C PHE A 170 35.03 7.25 -13.58
N GLU A 171 34.84 8.19 -14.50
CA GLU A 171 35.85 8.52 -15.51
C GLU A 171 36.87 9.57 -15.06
N SER A 172 36.49 10.45 -14.14
CA SER A 172 37.40 11.49 -13.65
C SER A 172 38.48 10.88 -12.73
N ARG A 173 39.77 11.05 -13.09
CA ARG A 173 40.93 10.80 -12.19
C ARG A 173 41.32 12.04 -11.37
N SER A 174 40.50 13.10 -11.41
CA SER A 174 40.77 14.42 -10.85
C SER A 174 40.23 14.55 -9.41
N ARG A 175 40.51 15.70 -8.76
CA ARG A 175 39.94 16.07 -7.44
C ARG A 175 38.40 16.07 -7.42
N GLU A 176 37.77 16.20 -8.58
CA GLU A 176 36.31 16.14 -8.76
C GLU A 176 35.75 14.77 -8.37
N HIS A 177 36.48 13.68 -8.66
CA HIS A 177 36.10 12.32 -8.27
C HIS A 177 35.96 12.16 -6.76
N PHE A 178 36.91 12.72 -6.00
CA PHE A 178 36.89 12.65 -4.54
C PHE A 178 35.74 13.47 -3.94
N LEU A 179 35.43 14.63 -4.52
CA LEU A 179 34.29 15.44 -4.10
C LEU A 179 32.95 14.74 -4.41
N LEU A 180 32.84 14.10 -5.58
CA LEU A 180 31.68 13.31 -5.97
C LEU A 180 31.47 12.11 -5.05
N LEU A 181 32.52 11.30 -4.87
CA LEU A 181 32.46 10.12 -4.02
C LEU A 181 32.19 10.50 -2.56
N GLY A 182 32.79 11.59 -2.09
CA GLY A 182 32.55 12.14 -0.75
C GLY A 182 31.11 12.63 -0.57
N GLY A 183 30.59 13.39 -1.53
CA GLY A 183 29.20 13.86 -1.54
C GLY A 183 28.20 12.71 -1.57
N LEU A 184 28.43 11.74 -2.46
CA LEU A 184 27.61 10.53 -2.53
C LEU A 184 27.66 9.77 -1.20
N THR A 185 28.84 9.53 -0.64
CA THR A 185 28.97 8.80 0.64
C THR A 185 28.26 9.52 1.79
N LEU A 186 28.23 10.86 1.76
CA LEU A 186 27.52 11.67 2.76
C LEU A 186 26.00 11.62 2.57
N CYS A 187 25.52 11.60 1.33
CA CYS A 187 24.09 11.63 0.99
C CYS A 187 23.46 10.23 0.95
N TRP A 188 24.25 9.19 0.69
CA TRP A 188 23.81 7.80 0.59
C TRP A 188 22.99 7.31 1.78
N PRO A 189 23.36 7.60 3.05
CA PRO A 189 22.59 7.19 4.22
C PRO A 189 21.17 7.77 4.24
N PHE A 190 21.01 9.00 3.77
CA PHE A 190 19.72 9.66 3.68
C PHE A 190 18.87 9.01 2.60
N PHE A 191 19.48 8.62 1.48
CA PHE A 191 18.82 7.86 0.43
C PHE A 191 18.35 6.50 0.92
N THR A 192 19.22 5.69 1.54
CA THR A 192 18.86 4.39 2.11
C THR A 192 17.74 4.53 3.14
N PHE A 193 17.84 5.53 4.02
CA PHE A 193 16.80 5.82 5.01
C PHE A 193 15.47 6.17 4.34
N PHE A 194 15.48 7.11 3.40
CA PHE A 194 14.28 7.54 2.68
C PHE A 194 13.63 6.37 1.96
N TRP A 195 14.41 5.57 1.24
CA TRP A 195 13.93 4.38 0.54
C TRP A 195 13.24 3.39 1.48
N ILE A 196 13.88 3.02 2.59
CA ILE A 196 13.30 2.09 3.58
C ILE A 196 11.98 2.65 4.12
N VAL A 197 11.95 3.92 4.51
CA VAL A 197 10.73 4.53 5.05
C VAL A 197 9.63 4.61 4.00
N MET A 198 9.97 4.88 2.73
CA MET A 198 9.01 4.92 1.63
C MET A 198 8.39 3.56 1.35
N GLN A 199 9.18 2.48 1.34
CA GLN A 199 8.66 1.12 1.18
C GLN A 199 7.75 0.72 2.33
N VAL A 200 8.19 0.97 3.57
CA VAL A 200 7.39 0.67 4.76
C VAL A 200 6.10 1.49 4.80
N GLY A 201 6.17 2.78 4.47
CA GLY A 201 5.00 3.65 4.39
C GLY A 201 4.06 3.24 3.25
N GLY A 202 4.59 2.82 2.10
CA GLY A 202 3.82 2.28 1.00
C GLY A 202 3.09 0.99 1.39
N LEU A 203 3.77 0.06 2.06
CA LEU A 203 3.16 -1.15 2.60
C LEU A 203 2.04 -0.83 3.58
N ALA A 204 2.27 0.12 4.50
CA ALA A 204 1.24 0.56 5.44
C ALA A 204 0.03 1.19 4.71
N LEU A 205 0.26 1.96 3.63
CA LEU A 205 -0.80 2.50 2.79
C LEU A 205 -1.63 1.39 2.15
N TRP A 206 -0.97 0.38 1.56
CA TRP A 206 -1.66 -0.78 1.00
C TRP A 206 -2.49 -1.53 2.04
N CYS A 207 -1.94 -1.74 3.24
CA CYS A 207 -2.71 -2.32 4.34
C CYS A 207 -3.96 -1.49 4.67
N ILE A 208 -3.86 -0.15 4.73
CA ILE A 208 -5.04 0.71 4.95
C ILE A 208 -6.08 0.52 3.84
N VAL A 209 -5.64 0.48 2.57
CA VAL A 209 -6.53 0.28 1.42
C VAL A 209 -7.24 -1.08 1.53
N PHE A 210 -6.50 -2.16 1.79
CA PHE A 210 -7.08 -3.49 1.94
C PHE A 210 -8.06 -3.58 3.12
N LEU A 211 -7.73 -2.97 4.26
CA LEU A 211 -8.63 -2.94 5.41
C LEU A 211 -9.89 -2.10 5.14
N ALA A 212 -9.77 -1.00 4.41
CA ALA A 212 -10.91 -0.19 3.99
C ALA A 212 -11.83 -0.94 3.02
N VAL A 213 -11.25 -1.70 2.09
CA VAL A 213 -12.01 -2.59 1.19
C VAL A 213 -12.66 -3.72 1.98
N ALA A 214 -11.95 -4.35 2.91
CA ALA A 214 -12.50 -5.39 3.77
C ALA A 214 -13.68 -4.88 4.62
N GLU A 215 -13.57 -3.67 5.18
CA GLU A 215 -14.64 -3.00 5.91
C GLU A 215 -15.86 -2.73 5.01
N LEU A 216 -15.64 -2.29 3.76
CA LEU A 216 -16.71 -2.09 2.78
C LEU A 216 -17.43 -3.41 2.46
N VAL A 217 -16.66 -4.48 2.23
CA VAL A 217 -17.19 -5.83 1.98
C VAL A 217 -17.95 -6.34 3.20
N LEU A 218 -17.44 -6.16 4.42
CA LEU A 218 -18.14 -6.56 5.64
C LEU A 218 -19.45 -5.79 5.83
N LYS A 219 -19.49 -4.49 5.55
CA LYS A 219 -20.75 -3.71 5.59
C LYS A 219 -21.77 -4.23 4.58
N PHE A 220 -21.32 -4.57 3.39
CA PHE A 220 -22.17 -5.18 2.37
C PHE A 220 -22.69 -6.55 2.82
N LEU A 221 -21.80 -7.43 3.30
CA LEU A 221 -22.18 -8.75 3.80
C LEU A 221 -23.12 -8.68 5.00
N ARG A 222 -22.90 -7.75 5.93
CA ARG A 222 -23.81 -7.48 7.06
C ARG A 222 -25.18 -7.05 6.55
N ALA A 223 -25.24 -6.14 5.59
CA ALA A 223 -26.49 -5.72 4.99
C ALA A 223 -27.22 -6.89 4.30
N CYS A 224 -26.50 -7.75 3.58
CA CYS A 224 -27.05 -8.96 2.98
C CYS A 224 -27.57 -9.94 4.04
N ALA A 225 -26.76 -10.25 5.07
CA ALA A 225 -27.13 -11.19 6.13
C ALA A 225 -28.34 -10.69 6.93
N TRP A 226 -28.36 -9.41 7.29
CA TRP A 226 -29.51 -8.77 7.93
C TRP A 226 -30.77 -8.92 7.09
N ARG A 227 -30.67 -8.67 5.78
CA ARG A 227 -31.81 -8.81 4.87
C ARG A 227 -32.27 -10.25 4.70
N ILE A 228 -31.37 -11.24 4.74
CA ILE A 228 -31.73 -12.68 4.72
C ILE A 228 -32.50 -13.05 5.99
N VAL A 229 -32.08 -12.58 7.16
CA VAL A 229 -32.79 -12.81 8.43
C VAL A 229 -34.16 -12.14 8.41
N GLU A 230 -34.27 -10.94 7.84
CA GLU A 230 -35.54 -10.22 7.67
C GLU A 230 -36.46 -10.88 6.61
N TYR A 231 -35.88 -11.59 5.64
CA TYR A 231 -36.55 -12.29 4.54
C TYR A 231 -37.48 -13.40 5.01
N ASN A 232 -37.17 -14.05 6.14
CA ASN A 232 -38.01 -15.12 6.70
C ASN A 232 -39.37 -14.60 7.22
N LYS A 233 -39.65 -13.28 7.08
CA LYS A 233 -40.94 -12.65 7.36
C LYS A 233 -41.85 -12.48 6.13
N GLY A 234 -41.47 -12.99 4.95
CA GLY A 234 -42.38 -13.20 3.81
C GLY A 234 -41.97 -12.57 2.47
N ALA A 235 -42.62 -13.02 1.38
CA ALA A 235 -42.36 -12.71 -0.04
C ALA A 235 -42.25 -11.22 -0.41
N PHE A 236 -42.76 -10.32 0.43
CA PHE A 236 -42.66 -8.88 0.26
C PHE A 236 -41.20 -8.38 0.34
N ALA A 237 -40.35 -9.06 1.14
CA ALA A 237 -38.94 -8.73 1.33
C ALA A 237 -38.13 -8.84 0.03
N ALA A 238 -38.42 -9.83 -0.82
CA ALA A 238 -37.76 -10.02 -2.11
C ALA A 238 -37.97 -8.85 -3.05
N ILE A 239 -39.21 -8.35 -3.10
CA ILE A 239 -39.57 -7.19 -3.90
C ILE A 239 -38.83 -5.96 -3.37
N THR A 240 -38.81 -5.74 -2.06
CA THR A 240 -38.06 -4.61 -1.46
C THR A 240 -36.55 -4.71 -1.69
N LEU A 241 -35.93 -5.89 -1.62
CA LEU A 241 -34.49 -6.04 -1.85
C LEU A 241 -34.12 -5.73 -3.30
N ILE A 242 -34.94 -6.20 -4.25
CA ILE A 242 -34.78 -5.91 -5.68
C ILE A 242 -34.95 -4.41 -5.93
N VAL A 243 -36.01 -3.81 -5.39
CA VAL A 243 -36.27 -2.38 -5.53
C VAL A 243 -35.12 -1.57 -4.91
N THR A 244 -34.63 -1.96 -3.74
CA THR A 244 -33.53 -1.25 -3.05
C THR A 244 -32.21 -1.37 -3.82
N ALA A 245 -31.90 -2.55 -4.38
CA ALA A 245 -30.71 -2.75 -5.21
C ALA A 245 -30.79 -1.95 -6.52
N VAL A 246 -31.95 -1.95 -7.19
CA VAL A 246 -32.19 -1.16 -8.40
C VAL A 246 -32.08 0.33 -8.12
N VAL A 247 -32.70 0.82 -7.05
CA VAL A 247 -32.60 2.23 -6.64
C VAL A 247 -31.16 2.62 -6.30
N GLY A 248 -30.42 1.76 -5.58
CA GLY A 248 -29.02 1.99 -5.27
C GLY A 248 -28.12 2.08 -6.51
N ILE A 249 -28.35 1.21 -7.51
CA ILE A 249 -27.64 1.24 -8.80
C ILE A 249 -27.98 2.52 -9.57
N VAL A 250 -29.27 2.91 -9.62
CA VAL A 250 -29.72 4.12 -10.31
C VAL A 250 -29.14 5.38 -9.66
N ASP A 251 -29.17 5.51 -8.34
CA ASP A 251 -28.59 6.65 -7.62
C ASP A 251 -27.07 6.76 -7.85
N PHE A 252 -26.37 5.63 -7.85
CA PHE A 252 -24.95 5.57 -8.18
C PHE A 252 -24.66 6.02 -9.62
N LEU A 253 -25.46 5.56 -10.60
CA LEU A 253 -25.33 5.96 -12.00
C LEU A 253 -25.66 7.45 -12.23
N LEU A 254 -26.65 7.99 -11.53
CA LEU A 254 -27.00 9.40 -11.61
C LEU A 254 -25.91 10.29 -11.01
N LYS A 255 -25.35 9.92 -9.85
CA LYS A 255 -24.25 10.67 -9.20
C LYS A 255 -22.95 10.61 -9.99
N SER A 256 -22.66 9.49 -10.65
CA SER A 256 -21.46 9.35 -11.49
C SER A 256 -21.54 10.13 -12.81
N ARG A 257 -22.75 10.41 -13.32
CA ARG A 257 -22.95 11.25 -14.52
C ARG A 257 -22.98 12.75 -14.23
N HIS A 258 -23.29 13.14 -13.01
CA HIS A 258 -23.28 14.53 -12.56
C HIS A 258 -22.37 14.71 -11.35
N PRO A 259 -21.03 14.64 -11.53
CA PRO A 259 -20.11 15.02 -10.48
C PRO A 259 -20.32 16.50 -10.17
N LYS A 260 -20.74 16.79 -8.93
CA LYS A 260 -20.64 18.14 -8.37
C LYS A 260 -19.20 18.45 -8.02
#